data_AF-A0A924UM63-F1
#
_entry.id   AF-A0A924UM63-F1
#
_cell.length_a   1.000
_cell.length_b   1.000
_cell.length_c   1.000
_cell.angle_alpha   90.00
_cell.angle_beta   90.00
_cell.angle_gamma   90.00
#
_symmetry.space_group_name_H-M   'P 1'
#
loop_
_entity.id
_entity.type
_entity.pdbx_description
1 polymer ?
#
loop_
_entity_poly.entity_id
_entity_poly.type
_entity_poly.pdbx_seq_one_letter_code
_entity_poly.pdbx_strand_id
1 'polypeptide(L)'
;MQNNPLKFIIKYGCYALMFYALFFAFKAESSIIATKAPASAPDSAWDQARKTHIIIAGKGLMFAAAAYKQAQIYSKLYPNEQILFITNLPSTPAYQNTKQIELKKLGFTITEEDTEILSSDYLIPKVLTYTNQIRSFTIISHNGVEFGPWLEDSNYRFDWDNEALMSQLTPAFTSDAWARVQGCNSGWYVGPWLSEYWGIPVIVSFTSTSFYYLSEKGSYELYSSVDGKLTTNAIKPAKKDKWAFTEEMPCPAGLCVTLIPEPAPYHYNYHQDSNAAWLPMAKPVCADSIPTERCQKTLAEVIINGTGAISKEEMLKDKNLFKTMVYQSICASYYLAKQQIACIDQLAAAYDQQVEYFPYKIGTMLKCSGIRDCDFTDVNSNVRTNASGTENSIFEYINDALVGYNYLLGVQN
;
A
#
# COMPACT_ATOMS: atom_id res chain seq x y z
N MET A 1 -16.14 35.95 73.47
CA MET A 1 -14.83 35.39 73.87
C MET A 1 -14.46 34.36 72.81
N GLN A 2 -13.67 34.79 71.84
CA GLN A 2 -12.23 34.54 71.74
C GLN A 2 -11.91 33.17 71.13
N ASN A 3 -11.20 33.27 70.01
CA ASN A 3 -10.63 32.23 69.17
C ASN A 3 -9.91 31.13 69.96
N ASN A 4 -9.96 29.90 69.44
CA ASN A 4 -8.85 28.97 69.62
C ASN A 4 -8.66 28.10 68.35
N PRO A 5 -7.72 28.45 67.46
CA PRO A 5 -7.43 27.72 66.23
C PRO A 5 -6.27 26.77 66.48
N LEU A 6 -6.49 25.67 67.20
CA LEU A 6 -5.43 24.69 67.44
C LEU A 6 -6.03 23.31 67.72
N LYS A 7 -6.57 22.67 66.68
CA LYS A 7 -6.88 21.23 66.63
C LYS A 7 -7.28 20.82 65.21
N PHE A 8 -6.44 21.12 64.22
CA PHE A 8 -6.60 20.58 62.86
C PHE A 8 -5.24 20.37 62.19
N ILE A 9 -4.30 19.80 62.94
CA ILE A 9 -3.07 19.24 62.39
C ILE A 9 -2.92 17.90 63.10
N ILE A 10 -2.47 16.86 62.39
CA ILE A 10 -2.35 15.45 62.80
C ILE A 10 -3.62 14.60 62.51
N LYS A 11 -3.97 14.45 61.22
CA LYS A 11 -4.50 13.17 60.70
C LYS A 11 -4.46 12.98 59.17
N TYR A 12 -3.91 13.94 58.41
CA TYR A 12 -3.83 13.85 56.94
C TYR A 12 -2.41 14.04 56.37
N GLY A 13 -1.38 13.73 57.15
CA GLY A 13 0.01 13.74 56.69
C GLY A 13 0.58 12.32 56.68
N CYS A 14 0.27 11.54 55.65
CA CYS A 14 1.09 10.38 55.20
C CYS A 14 0.57 9.62 53.97
N TYR A 15 -0.56 10.00 53.35
CA TYR A 15 -1.08 9.29 52.15
C TYR A 15 -1.12 10.13 50.87
N ALA A 16 -0.56 11.35 50.88
CA ALA A 16 -0.51 12.22 49.69
C ALA A 16 0.81 12.13 48.90
N LEU A 17 1.70 11.19 49.25
CA LEU A 17 3.02 11.01 48.62
C LEU A 17 3.25 9.61 48.02
N MET A 18 2.18 8.85 47.78
CA MET A 18 2.21 7.53 47.11
C MET A 18 1.17 7.40 45.98
N PHE A 19 0.83 8.49 45.30
CA PHE A 19 -0.02 8.44 44.09
C PHE A 19 0.60 9.12 42.86
N TYR A 20 1.86 9.53 42.94
CA TYR A 20 2.60 10.16 41.83
C TYR A 20 3.71 9.29 41.22
N ALA A 21 3.86 8.03 41.67
CA ALA A 21 4.89 7.10 41.20
C ALA A 21 4.33 5.85 40.50
N LEU A 22 3.17 5.99 39.85
CA LEU A 22 2.58 4.95 39.00
C LEU A 22 1.96 5.57 37.73
N PHE A 23 2.60 6.62 37.19
CA PHE A 23 2.64 6.73 35.74
C PHE A 23 3.58 5.63 35.27
N PHE A 24 3.03 4.43 35.04
CA PHE A 24 3.70 3.48 34.17
C PHE A 24 3.93 4.22 32.85
N ALA A 25 5.17 4.65 32.64
CA ALA A 25 5.65 5.05 31.34
C ALA A 25 5.63 3.80 30.46
N PHE A 26 4.45 3.43 29.96
CA PHE A 26 4.32 2.58 28.79
C PHE A 26 4.71 3.42 27.58
N LYS A 27 6.01 3.67 27.43
CA LYS A 27 6.67 4.07 26.18
C LYS A 27 8.04 3.38 26.18
N ALA A 28 8.47 2.73 25.11
CA ALA A 28 8.21 3.09 23.74
C ALA A 28 7.94 1.85 22.86
N GLU A 29 7.03 2.02 21.91
CA GLU A 29 6.96 1.16 20.74
C GLU A 29 8.13 1.56 19.84
N SER A 30 8.95 0.59 19.49
CA SER A 30 10.17 0.76 18.72
C SER A 30 9.89 0.65 17.22
N SER A 31 10.88 0.94 16.37
CA SER A 31 10.87 0.65 14.93
C SER A 31 11.98 -0.36 14.57
N ILE A 32 11.71 -1.21 13.58
CA ILE A 32 12.70 -2.07 12.94
C ILE A 32 13.09 -1.41 11.62
N ILE A 33 14.39 -1.25 11.41
CA ILE A 33 14.96 -0.93 10.10
C ILE A 33 15.76 -2.14 9.64
N ALA A 34 15.47 -2.59 8.43
CA ALA A 34 16.15 -3.72 7.83
C ALA A 34 16.52 -3.42 6.38
N THR A 35 17.72 -3.85 6.00
CA THR A 35 18.26 -3.64 4.66
C THR A 35 18.46 -4.97 3.96
N LYS A 36 18.21 -4.98 2.65
CA LYS A 36 18.62 -6.07 1.76
C LYS A 36 19.47 -5.48 0.63
N ALA A 37 20.73 -5.88 0.58
CA ALA A 37 21.64 -5.54 -0.50
C ALA A 37 21.31 -6.32 -1.78
N PRO A 38 21.81 -5.89 -2.96
CA PRO A 38 21.49 -6.55 -4.22
C PRO A 38 22.04 -7.98 -4.26
N ALA A 39 21.28 -8.88 -4.87
CA ALA A 39 21.65 -10.29 -4.98
C ALA A 39 22.78 -10.53 -6.00
N SER A 40 22.90 -9.68 -7.03
CA SER A 40 23.81 -9.87 -8.16
C SER A 40 24.96 -8.85 -8.23
N ALA A 41 25.15 -8.01 -7.22
CA ALA A 41 26.25 -7.04 -7.18
C ALA A 41 27.55 -7.68 -6.68
N PRO A 42 28.72 -7.39 -7.31
CA PRO A 42 30.01 -8.03 -6.99
C PRO A 42 30.47 -7.85 -5.54
N ASP A 43 30.04 -6.79 -4.85
CA ASP A 43 30.39 -6.54 -3.45
C ASP A 43 29.24 -6.78 -2.46
N SER A 44 28.01 -7.10 -2.92
CA SER A 44 26.81 -7.36 -2.09
C SER A 44 26.58 -6.42 -0.89
N ALA A 45 27.21 -5.24 -0.89
CA ALA A 45 27.19 -4.28 0.20
C ALA A 45 26.13 -3.21 -0.05
N TRP A 46 25.62 -2.63 1.04
CA TRP A 46 24.74 -1.48 1.00
C TRP A 46 25.48 -0.25 0.48
N ASP A 47 24.89 0.43 -0.51
CA ASP A 47 25.42 1.66 -1.11
C ASP A 47 24.29 2.70 -1.22
N GLN A 48 24.52 3.91 -0.69
CA GLN A 48 23.52 4.97 -0.71
C GLN A 48 23.24 5.47 -2.14
N ALA A 49 24.24 5.38 -3.04
CA ALA A 49 24.16 5.83 -4.43
C ALA A 49 23.52 4.78 -5.35
N ARG A 50 23.08 3.64 -4.81
CA ARG A 50 22.36 2.63 -5.57
C ARG A 50 20.86 2.83 -5.43
N LYS A 51 20.14 2.60 -6.53
CA LYS A 51 18.67 2.60 -6.56
C LYS A 51 18.11 1.72 -5.44
N THR A 52 17.19 2.30 -4.67
CA THR A 52 16.65 1.68 -3.47
C THR A 52 15.12 1.72 -3.49
N HIS A 53 14.51 0.57 -3.26
CA HIS A 53 13.08 0.44 -2.98
C HIS A 53 12.82 0.58 -1.48
N ILE A 54 12.00 1.56 -1.10
CA ILE A 54 11.56 1.79 0.27
C ILE A 54 10.21 1.12 0.49
N ILE A 55 10.12 0.27 1.51
CA ILE A 55 8.88 -0.35 1.96
C ILE A 55 8.65 0.00 3.42
N ILE A 56 7.52 0.63 3.70
CA ILE A 56 7.07 1.01 5.03
C ILE A 56 5.81 0.22 5.35
N ALA A 57 5.89 -0.64 6.36
CA ALA A 57 4.74 -1.39 6.86
C ALA A 57 4.26 -0.79 8.18
N GLY A 58 3.03 -0.27 8.18
CA GLY A 58 2.40 0.26 9.38
C GLY A 58 2.14 -0.82 10.44
N LYS A 59 1.57 -0.40 11.58
CA LYS A 59 1.27 -1.30 12.70
C LYS A 59 0.34 -2.45 12.34
N GLY A 60 0.84 -3.66 12.56
CA GLY A 60 0.08 -4.91 12.41
C GLY A 60 0.84 -5.97 11.62
N LEU A 61 0.64 -7.24 11.97
CA LEU A 61 1.32 -8.36 11.28
C LEU A 61 0.85 -8.54 9.84
N MET A 62 -0.40 -8.20 9.53
CA MET A 62 -0.96 -8.34 8.18
C MET A 62 -0.38 -7.33 7.19
N PHE A 63 -0.14 -6.09 7.63
CA PHE A 63 0.56 -5.09 6.82
C PHE A 63 2.01 -5.50 6.58
N ALA A 64 2.70 -5.97 7.62
CA ALA A 64 4.06 -6.51 7.48
C ALA A 64 4.12 -7.72 6.53
N ALA A 65 3.15 -8.64 6.61
CA ALA A 65 3.02 -9.78 5.71
C ALA A 65 2.88 -9.35 4.23
N ALA A 66 1.95 -8.43 3.94
CA ALA A 66 1.79 -7.88 2.58
C ALA A 66 3.07 -7.17 2.10
N ALA A 67 3.75 -6.46 3.00
CA ALA A 67 5.02 -5.79 2.72
C ALA A 67 6.17 -6.77 2.43
N TYR A 68 6.24 -7.91 3.13
CA TYR A 68 7.23 -8.96 2.84
C TYR A 68 7.06 -9.54 1.44
N LYS A 69 5.80 -9.74 1.00
CA LYS A 69 5.52 -10.14 -0.37
C LYS A 69 6.02 -9.10 -1.36
N GLN A 70 5.75 -7.81 -1.12
CA GLN A 70 6.23 -6.73 -1.97
C GLN A 70 7.77 -6.69 -2.03
N ALA A 71 8.44 -6.90 -0.89
CA ALA A 71 9.89 -6.97 -0.82
C ALA A 71 10.47 -8.12 -1.65
N GLN A 72 9.85 -9.30 -1.61
CA GLN A 72 10.27 -10.42 -2.46
C GLN A 72 10.04 -10.14 -3.95
N ILE A 73 8.93 -9.50 -4.29
CA ILE A 73 8.67 -9.06 -5.66
C ILE A 73 9.80 -8.14 -6.15
N TYR A 74 10.15 -7.10 -5.38
CA TYR A 74 11.25 -6.21 -5.75
C TYR A 74 12.59 -6.93 -5.84
N SER A 75 12.89 -7.81 -4.88
CA SER A 75 14.15 -8.57 -4.85
C SER A 75 14.34 -9.47 -6.08
N LYS A 76 13.25 -9.94 -6.69
CA LYS A 76 13.28 -10.77 -7.91
C LYS A 76 13.30 -9.92 -9.18
N LEU A 77 12.51 -8.85 -9.24
CA LEU A 77 12.41 -7.99 -10.44
C LEU A 77 13.61 -7.06 -10.61
N TYR A 78 14.22 -6.63 -9.50
CA TYR A 78 15.31 -5.67 -9.49
C TYR A 78 16.49 -6.24 -8.69
N PRO A 79 17.13 -7.34 -9.15
CA PRO A 79 18.16 -8.04 -8.39
C PRO A 79 19.45 -7.22 -8.19
N ASN A 80 19.63 -6.17 -8.99
CA ASN A 80 20.73 -5.19 -8.90
C ASN A 80 20.39 -3.98 -8.02
N GLU A 81 19.20 -3.91 -7.42
CA GLU A 81 18.76 -2.79 -6.59
C GLU A 81 18.68 -3.18 -5.11
N GLN A 82 18.59 -2.17 -4.25
CA GLN A 82 18.53 -2.32 -2.79
C GLN A 82 17.10 -2.23 -2.28
N ILE A 83 16.83 -2.82 -1.10
CA ILE A 83 15.55 -2.69 -0.43
C ILE A 83 15.77 -2.21 1.01
N LEU A 84 15.16 -1.09 1.37
CA LEU A 84 15.02 -0.61 2.74
C LEU A 84 13.62 -0.98 3.23
N PHE A 85 13.54 -1.71 4.34
CA PHE A 85 12.29 -2.09 4.98
C PHE A 85 12.20 -1.45 6.35
N ILE A 86 11.15 -0.67 6.59
CA ILE A 86 10.88 0.02 7.85
C ILE A 86 9.51 -0.41 8.36
N THR A 87 9.41 -0.81 9.61
CA THR A 87 8.13 -1.15 10.24
C THR A 87 8.18 -0.92 11.73
N ASN A 88 7.03 -0.81 12.37
CA ASN A 88 6.99 -0.76 13.83
C ASN A 88 7.43 -2.09 14.47
N LEU A 89 7.93 -2.01 15.68
CA LEU A 89 8.28 -3.11 16.56
C LEU A 89 7.14 -3.29 17.58
N PRO A 90 6.36 -4.37 17.47
CA PRO A 90 5.24 -4.60 18.38
C PRO A 90 5.73 -4.69 19.84
N SER A 91 5.04 -4.01 20.76
CA SER A 91 5.33 -4.03 22.20
C SER A 91 5.20 -5.42 22.85
N THR A 92 4.51 -6.35 22.20
CA THR A 92 4.40 -7.75 22.66
C THR A 92 5.57 -8.60 22.12
N PRO A 93 6.39 -9.24 22.99
CA PRO A 93 7.58 -9.98 22.57
C PRO A 93 7.34 -11.08 21.53
N ALA A 94 6.18 -11.76 21.58
CA ALA A 94 5.81 -12.79 20.61
C ALA A 94 5.71 -12.24 19.17
N TYR A 95 5.17 -11.03 18.99
CA TYR A 95 5.03 -10.40 17.68
C TYR A 95 6.31 -9.68 17.23
N GLN A 96 7.10 -9.13 18.17
CA GLN A 96 8.43 -8.58 17.89
C GLN A 96 9.34 -9.61 17.22
N ASN A 97 9.47 -10.78 17.85
CA ASN A 97 10.31 -11.85 17.30
C ASN A 97 9.81 -12.31 15.93
N THR A 98 8.48 -12.34 15.73
CA THR A 98 7.89 -12.76 14.44
C THR A 98 8.39 -11.89 13.30
N LYS A 99 8.31 -10.55 13.39
CA LYS A 99 8.71 -9.67 12.28
C LYS A 99 10.19 -9.80 11.93
N GLN A 100 11.06 -9.79 12.94
CA GLN A 100 12.50 -9.93 12.72
C GLN A 100 12.87 -11.30 12.15
N ILE A 101 12.25 -12.38 12.65
CA ILE A 101 12.47 -13.74 12.14
C ILE A 101 12.08 -13.80 10.66
N GLU A 102 10.93 -13.26 10.29
CA GLU A 102 10.50 -13.26 8.89
C GLU A 102 11.41 -12.42 8.00
N LEU A 103 11.80 -11.20 8.41
CA LEU A 103 12.76 -10.38 7.66
C LEU A 103 14.10 -11.11 7.44
N LYS A 104 14.64 -11.74 8.50
CA LYS A 104 15.89 -12.53 8.39
C LYS A 104 15.76 -13.72 7.43
N LYS A 105 14.63 -14.45 7.47
CA LYS A 105 14.35 -15.54 6.51
C LYS A 105 14.30 -15.06 5.06
N LEU A 106 13.87 -13.81 4.84
CA LEU A 106 13.79 -13.18 3.52
C LEU A 106 15.14 -12.61 3.04
N GLY A 107 16.20 -12.79 3.83
CA GLY A 107 17.56 -12.35 3.53
C GLY A 107 17.82 -10.88 3.89
N PHE A 108 17.02 -10.27 4.76
CA PHE A 108 17.30 -8.94 5.28
C PHE A 108 18.26 -9.00 6.47
N THR A 109 19.11 -8.00 6.56
CA THR A 109 19.90 -7.68 7.75
C THR A 109 19.13 -6.64 8.55
N ILE A 110 18.86 -6.92 9.83
CA ILE A 110 18.33 -5.91 10.76
C ILE A 110 19.47 -4.97 11.12
N THR A 111 19.36 -3.70 10.72
CA THR A 111 20.41 -2.69 10.92
C THR A 111 20.18 -1.86 12.17
N GLU A 112 18.92 -1.55 12.48
CA GLU A 112 18.53 -0.78 13.66
C GLU A 112 17.25 -1.37 14.29
N GLU A 113 17.23 -1.35 15.62
CA GLU A 113 16.03 -1.47 16.45
C GLU A 113 15.98 -0.21 17.31
N ASP A 114 15.21 0.78 16.88
CA ASP A 114 15.15 2.09 17.53
C ASP A 114 13.94 2.15 18.46
N THR A 115 14.06 2.73 19.65
CA THR A 115 12.93 2.99 20.55
C THR A 115 12.00 4.11 20.08
N GLU A 116 12.37 4.85 19.03
CA GLU A 116 11.52 5.90 18.48
C GLU A 116 10.24 5.36 17.83
N ILE A 117 9.13 6.08 18.06
CA ILE A 117 7.83 5.81 17.45
C ILE A 117 7.92 6.15 15.96
N LEU A 118 7.35 5.30 15.12
CA LEU A 118 7.31 5.55 13.69
C LEU A 118 6.37 6.73 13.37
N SER A 119 6.95 7.92 13.21
CA SER A 119 6.30 9.16 12.75
C SER A 119 6.96 9.66 11.46
N SER A 120 6.36 10.64 10.76
CA SER A 120 7.03 11.22 9.57
C SER A 120 8.35 11.91 9.91
N ASP A 121 8.41 12.63 11.04
CA ASP A 121 9.61 13.34 11.51
C ASP A 121 10.78 12.39 11.80
N TYR A 122 10.48 11.16 12.18
CA TYR A 122 11.49 10.12 12.36
C TYR A 122 11.78 9.38 11.05
N LEU A 123 10.73 8.96 10.33
CA LEU A 123 10.81 8.13 9.13
C LEU A 123 11.60 8.80 8.00
N ILE A 124 11.31 10.05 7.68
CA ILE A 124 11.88 10.72 6.50
C ILE A 124 13.38 10.95 6.65
N PRO A 125 13.87 11.56 7.75
CA PRO A 125 15.30 11.65 8.00
C PRO A 125 15.97 10.27 7.97
N LYS A 126 15.32 9.24 8.53
CA LYS A 126 15.87 7.88 8.50
C LYS A 126 16.02 7.34 7.09
N VAL A 127 15.01 7.45 6.23
CA VAL A 127 15.13 7.05 4.81
C VAL A 127 16.33 7.74 4.15
N LEU A 128 16.52 9.04 4.39
CA LEU A 128 17.62 9.83 3.83
C LEU A 128 19.00 9.47 4.38
N THR A 129 19.10 8.85 5.57
CA THR A 129 20.38 8.28 6.04
C THR A 129 20.80 7.01 5.29
N TYR A 130 19.85 6.33 4.65
CA TYR A 130 20.10 5.04 3.99
C TYR A 130 20.26 5.15 2.47
N THR A 131 19.68 6.15 1.82
CA THR A 131 19.78 6.29 0.36
C THR A 131 19.57 7.73 -0.10
N ASN A 132 20.18 8.05 -1.24
CA ASN A 132 19.90 9.26 -2.01
C ASN A 132 19.40 8.92 -3.43
N GLN A 133 18.96 7.67 -3.67
CA GLN A 133 18.46 7.15 -4.95
C GLN A 133 17.18 6.32 -4.74
N ILE A 134 16.12 6.96 -4.28
CA ILE A 134 14.81 6.33 -4.08
C ILE A 134 14.20 5.99 -5.45
N ARG A 135 13.99 4.69 -5.70
CA ARG A 135 13.35 4.17 -6.92
C ARG A 135 11.87 3.89 -6.75
N SER A 136 11.46 3.44 -5.56
CA SER A 136 10.05 3.34 -5.21
C SER A 136 9.84 3.66 -3.73
N PHE A 137 8.73 4.30 -3.39
CA PHE A 137 8.36 4.57 -2.00
C PHE A 137 6.99 3.98 -1.69
N THR A 138 6.93 2.86 -0.97
CA THR A 138 5.68 2.11 -0.74
C THR A 138 5.29 2.14 0.73
N ILE A 139 4.11 2.68 1.05
CA ILE A 139 3.48 2.61 2.38
C ILE A 139 2.34 1.59 2.33
N ILE A 140 2.33 0.64 3.27
CA ILE A 140 1.30 -0.40 3.42
C ILE A 140 0.72 -0.29 4.82
N SER A 141 -0.48 0.25 4.95
CA SER A 141 -1.08 0.57 6.26
C SER A 141 -2.59 0.80 6.19
N HIS A 142 -3.22 1.02 7.34
CA HIS A 142 -4.47 1.75 7.38
C HIS A 142 -4.28 3.16 6.79
N ASN A 143 -5.33 3.71 6.19
CA ASN A 143 -5.32 5.07 5.68
C ASN A 143 -6.69 5.71 5.96
N GLY A 144 -6.66 6.95 6.44
CA GLY A 144 -7.86 7.79 6.50
C GLY A 144 -7.90 8.71 5.28
N VAL A 145 -9.09 8.95 4.73
CA VAL A 145 -9.28 9.81 3.54
C VAL A 145 -8.56 11.16 3.72
N GLU A 146 -8.85 11.86 4.81
CA GLU A 146 -8.32 13.21 5.11
C GLU A 146 -7.04 13.19 5.95
N PHE A 147 -6.79 12.10 6.67
CA PHE A 147 -5.74 12.06 7.69
C PHE A 147 -4.48 11.32 7.23
N GLY A 148 -4.55 10.58 6.13
CA GLY A 148 -3.44 9.84 5.59
C GLY A 148 -3.08 8.52 6.30
N PRO A 149 -1.94 7.92 5.89
CA PRO A 149 -1.50 6.59 6.30
C PRO A 149 -1.15 6.50 7.79
N TRP A 150 -1.52 5.41 8.46
CA TRP A 150 -1.05 5.11 9.83
C TRP A 150 0.34 4.53 9.78
N LEU A 151 1.30 5.19 10.42
CA LEU A 151 2.63 4.62 10.60
C LEU A 151 2.65 3.72 11.83
N GLU A 152 2.13 4.22 12.96
CA GLU A 152 1.92 3.45 14.19
C GLU A 152 0.43 3.32 14.50
N ASP A 153 -0.28 4.43 14.72
CA ASP A 153 -1.70 4.43 15.05
C ASP A 153 -2.40 5.69 14.52
N SER A 154 -3.63 5.96 14.97
CA SER A 154 -4.40 7.12 14.55
C SER A 154 -3.76 8.47 14.90
N ASN A 155 -2.85 8.53 15.88
CA ASN A 155 -2.14 9.73 16.31
C ASN A 155 -0.77 9.88 15.64
N TYR A 156 -0.18 8.78 15.17
CA TYR A 156 1.12 8.79 14.49
C TYR A 156 0.95 8.35 13.04
N ARG A 157 0.63 9.35 12.22
CA ARG A 157 0.35 9.20 10.80
C ARG A 157 1.48 9.74 9.96
N PHE A 158 1.47 9.35 8.70
CA PHE A 158 2.30 9.98 7.70
C PHE A 158 1.71 11.36 7.39
N ASP A 159 2.40 12.40 7.87
CA ASP A 159 2.11 13.83 7.72
C ASP A 159 2.25 14.30 6.26
N TRP A 160 1.35 13.80 5.40
CA TRP A 160 1.44 13.91 3.94
C TRP A 160 1.23 15.35 3.43
N ASP A 161 0.53 16.19 4.19
CA ASP A 161 0.21 17.58 3.85
C ASP A 161 1.28 18.58 4.32
N ASN A 162 2.28 18.14 5.09
CA ASN A 162 3.42 18.94 5.50
C ASN A 162 4.47 19.06 4.38
N GLU A 163 4.34 20.11 3.57
CA GLU A 163 5.22 20.43 2.44
C GLU A 163 6.72 20.45 2.82
N ALA A 164 7.06 21.08 3.93
CA ALA A 164 8.46 21.22 4.36
C ALA A 164 9.09 19.87 4.70
N LEU A 165 8.29 18.93 5.22
CA LEU A 165 8.73 17.59 5.54
C LEU A 165 8.77 16.70 4.29
N MET A 166 7.72 16.73 3.46
CA MET A 166 7.62 15.91 2.24
C MET A 166 8.68 16.26 1.20
N SER A 167 9.01 17.55 1.06
CA SER A 167 10.01 18.03 0.10
C SER A 167 11.44 17.53 0.39
N GLN A 168 11.73 17.05 1.60
CA GLN A 168 13.04 16.48 1.93
C GLN A 168 13.35 15.21 1.13
N LEU A 169 12.33 14.44 0.72
CA LEU A 169 12.50 13.24 -0.10
C LEU A 169 12.73 13.57 -1.58
N THR A 170 12.27 14.73 -2.06
CA THR A 170 12.27 15.09 -3.48
C THR A 170 13.66 14.98 -4.13
N PRO A 171 14.76 15.50 -3.54
CA PRO A 171 16.09 15.38 -4.12
C PRO A 171 16.64 13.96 -4.18
N ALA A 172 16.09 13.03 -3.39
CA ALA A 172 16.52 11.64 -3.35
C ALA A 172 15.77 10.77 -4.38
N PHE A 173 14.65 11.23 -4.95
CA PHE A 173 13.95 10.47 -5.97
C PHE A 173 14.74 10.38 -7.28
N THR A 174 14.86 9.17 -7.79
CA THR A 174 15.40 8.91 -9.14
C THR A 174 14.44 9.44 -10.22
N SER A 175 14.96 9.67 -11.43
CA SER A 175 14.14 10.17 -12.55
C SER A 175 13.00 9.22 -12.96
N ASP A 176 13.13 7.94 -12.65
CA ASP A 176 12.11 6.91 -12.87
C ASP A 176 11.36 6.52 -11.59
N ALA A 177 11.49 7.30 -10.51
CA ALA A 177 10.82 7.03 -9.25
C ALA A 177 9.29 7.10 -9.35
N TRP A 178 8.63 6.33 -8.48
CA TRP A 178 7.20 6.37 -8.21
C TRP A 178 6.93 6.03 -6.73
N ALA A 179 5.73 6.33 -6.24
CA ALA A 179 5.31 5.94 -4.90
C ALA A 179 3.99 5.17 -4.91
N ARG A 180 3.70 4.46 -3.82
CA ARG A 180 2.44 3.75 -3.62
C ARG A 180 1.98 3.87 -2.19
N VAL A 181 0.74 4.29 -2.02
CA VAL A 181 0.05 4.32 -0.72
C VAL A 181 -1.05 3.27 -0.74
N GLN A 182 -0.73 2.09 -0.22
CA GLN A 182 -1.61 0.94 -0.18
C GLN A 182 -2.39 0.93 1.13
N GLY A 183 -3.53 1.62 1.11
CA GLY A 183 -4.49 1.70 2.21
C GLY A 183 -5.81 2.29 1.71
N CYS A 184 -6.85 2.24 2.55
CA CYS A 184 -8.18 2.68 2.19
C CYS A 184 -8.20 4.16 1.73
N ASN A 185 -8.76 4.45 0.55
CA ASN A 185 -9.03 5.83 0.07
C ASN A 185 -7.82 6.77 0.00
N SER A 186 -6.62 6.23 -0.24
CA SER A 186 -5.44 7.08 -0.44
C SER A 186 -5.54 7.99 -1.67
N GLY A 187 -6.45 7.73 -2.61
CA GLY A 187 -6.52 8.47 -3.88
C GLY A 187 -7.26 9.79 -3.86
N TRP A 188 -7.98 10.09 -2.78
CA TRP A 188 -8.81 11.30 -2.71
C TRP A 188 -7.99 12.56 -2.45
N TYR A 189 -7.10 12.54 -1.45
CA TYR A 189 -6.27 13.69 -1.07
C TYR A 189 -4.78 13.36 -1.03
N VAL A 190 -4.41 12.25 -0.38
CA VAL A 190 -3.01 11.85 -0.17
C VAL A 190 -2.27 11.66 -1.50
N GLY A 191 -2.82 10.88 -2.43
CA GLY A 191 -2.20 10.60 -3.72
C GLY A 191 -1.93 11.84 -4.57
N PRO A 192 -2.96 12.64 -4.89
CA PRO A 192 -2.80 13.88 -5.63
C PRO A 192 -1.75 14.80 -5.02
N TRP A 193 -1.83 15.04 -3.71
CA TRP A 193 -0.89 15.90 -3.01
C TRP A 193 0.54 15.38 -3.11
N LEU A 194 0.79 14.12 -2.72
CA LEU A 194 2.13 13.54 -2.80
C LEU A 194 2.68 13.56 -4.23
N SER A 195 1.84 13.35 -5.25
CA SER A 195 2.29 13.40 -6.65
C SER A 195 2.77 14.78 -7.07
N GLU A 196 2.06 15.83 -6.63
CA GLU A 196 2.40 17.21 -6.92
C GLU A 196 3.69 17.64 -6.22
N TYR A 197 3.83 17.36 -4.92
CA TYR A 197 4.99 17.78 -4.15
C TYR A 197 6.25 16.97 -4.41
N TRP A 198 6.12 15.66 -4.64
CA TRP A 198 7.28 14.83 -4.97
C TRP A 198 7.66 14.89 -6.45
N GLY A 199 6.75 15.34 -7.32
CA GLY A 199 7.00 15.35 -8.77
C GLY A 199 7.15 13.94 -9.36
N ILE A 200 6.50 12.96 -8.74
CA ILE A 200 6.51 11.55 -9.16
C ILE A 200 5.10 10.98 -9.21
N PRO A 201 4.83 9.96 -10.04
CA PRO A 201 3.54 9.28 -10.01
C PRO A 201 3.29 8.59 -8.66
N VAL A 202 2.06 8.65 -8.16
CA VAL A 202 1.66 8.02 -6.89
C VAL A 202 0.49 7.06 -7.11
N ILE A 203 0.68 5.80 -6.73
CA ILE A 203 -0.33 4.76 -6.84
C ILE A 203 -1.20 4.71 -5.59
N VAL A 204 -2.50 4.70 -5.79
CA VAL A 204 -3.48 4.86 -4.72
C VAL A 204 -4.71 3.97 -4.88
N SER A 205 -5.52 3.89 -3.82
CA SER A 205 -6.84 3.26 -3.79
C SER A 205 -7.92 4.33 -3.61
N PHE A 206 -9.03 4.20 -4.33
CA PHE A 206 -10.23 5.03 -4.15
C PHE A 206 -11.32 4.35 -3.31
N THR A 207 -11.08 3.12 -2.88
CA THR A 207 -11.99 2.32 -2.04
C THR A 207 -11.32 1.87 -0.75
N SER A 208 -12.10 1.18 0.09
CA SER A 208 -11.57 0.28 1.12
C SER A 208 -10.52 -0.65 0.55
N THR A 209 -9.60 -1.12 1.39
CA THR A 209 -8.66 -2.18 1.03
C THR A 209 -8.77 -3.31 2.04
N SER A 210 -8.75 -4.55 1.55
CA SER A 210 -8.79 -5.75 2.39
C SER A 210 -7.65 -6.70 2.11
N PHE A 211 -7.36 -7.54 3.11
CA PHE A 211 -6.36 -8.57 2.97
C PHE A 211 -6.94 -9.81 2.28
N TYR A 212 -6.27 -10.25 1.23
CA TYR A 212 -6.59 -11.47 0.50
C TYR A 212 -5.44 -12.46 0.63
N TYR A 213 -5.77 -13.75 0.73
CA TYR A 213 -4.81 -14.84 0.82
C TYR A 213 -4.83 -15.66 -0.44
N LEU A 214 -3.66 -16.07 -0.91
CA LEU A 214 -3.56 -17.07 -1.96
C LEU A 214 -4.17 -18.37 -1.45
N SER A 215 -5.20 -18.88 -2.13
CA SER A 215 -5.80 -20.18 -1.85
C SER A 215 -5.03 -21.31 -2.54
N GLU A 216 -5.16 -22.54 -2.06
CA GLU A 216 -4.60 -23.74 -2.72
C GLU A 216 -5.06 -23.90 -4.18
N LYS A 217 -6.19 -23.30 -4.54
CA LYS A 217 -6.75 -23.28 -5.91
C LYS A 217 -6.07 -22.26 -6.81
N GLY A 218 -5.20 -21.42 -6.26
CA GLY A 218 -4.49 -20.42 -7.03
C GLY A 218 -5.29 -19.15 -7.26
N SER A 219 -5.95 -18.62 -6.25
CA SER A 219 -6.56 -17.29 -6.36
C SER A 219 -6.42 -16.55 -5.04
N TYR A 220 -6.32 -15.23 -5.10
CA TYR A 220 -6.38 -14.42 -3.89
C TYR A 220 -7.85 -14.31 -3.46
N GLU A 221 -8.17 -14.90 -2.31
CA GLU A 221 -9.52 -14.93 -1.74
C GLU A 221 -9.54 -14.10 -0.44
N LEU A 222 -10.64 -13.37 -0.19
CA LEU A 222 -10.73 -12.46 0.97
C LEU A 222 -10.55 -13.24 2.27
N TYR A 223 -9.72 -12.69 3.15
CA TYR A 223 -9.61 -13.17 4.51
C TYR A 223 -10.78 -12.69 5.36
N SER A 224 -11.86 -13.46 5.42
CA SER A 224 -12.87 -13.25 6.46
C SER A 224 -12.53 -14.09 7.68
N SER A 225 -11.85 -13.48 8.67
CA SER A 225 -11.82 -14.02 10.02
C SER A 225 -12.73 -13.16 10.89
N VAL A 226 -13.91 -13.68 11.22
CA VAL A 226 -14.58 -13.23 12.45
C VAL A 226 -13.93 -14.07 13.56
N ASP A 227 -13.22 -13.41 14.48
CA ASP A 227 -12.61 -14.02 15.68
C ASP A 227 -11.52 -15.09 15.45
N GLY A 228 -10.65 -14.91 14.44
CA GLY A 228 -9.49 -15.80 14.22
C GLY A 228 -9.86 -17.22 13.77
N LYS A 229 -11.14 -17.47 13.50
CA LYS A 229 -11.62 -18.67 12.81
C LYS A 229 -11.96 -18.29 11.38
N LEU A 230 -11.41 -19.02 10.41
CA LEU A 230 -11.86 -18.96 9.02
C LEU A 230 -13.34 -19.32 9.03
N THR A 231 -14.23 -18.33 8.88
CA THR A 231 -15.68 -18.53 9.02
C THR A 231 -16.25 -19.37 7.89
N THR A 232 -15.49 -19.57 6.82
CA THR A 232 -15.81 -20.50 5.75
C THR A 232 -14.75 -21.59 5.68
N ASN A 233 -15.13 -22.85 5.88
CA ASN A 233 -14.34 -24.05 5.55
C ASN A 233 -13.93 -24.13 4.06
N ALA A 234 -14.30 -23.14 3.24
CA ALA A 234 -14.11 -23.11 1.79
C ALA A 234 -12.74 -22.59 1.34
N ILE A 235 -12.11 -21.71 2.12
CA ILE A 235 -10.83 -21.08 1.75
C ILE A 235 -9.71 -21.83 2.47
N LYS A 236 -8.93 -22.60 1.71
CA LYS A 236 -7.70 -23.24 2.19
C LYS A 236 -6.52 -22.38 1.75
N PRO A 237 -5.82 -21.69 2.66
CA PRO A 237 -4.64 -20.92 2.29
C PRO A 237 -3.59 -21.84 1.66
N ALA A 238 -3.00 -21.40 0.57
CA ALA A 238 -1.88 -22.09 -0.04
C ALA A 238 -0.73 -22.22 0.97
N LYS A 239 0.03 -23.30 0.84
CA LYS A 239 1.30 -23.48 1.58
C LYS A 239 2.49 -22.88 0.84
N LYS A 240 2.35 -22.66 -0.46
CA LYS A 240 3.37 -22.06 -1.32
C LYS A 240 2.74 -21.11 -2.33
N ASP A 241 3.42 -20.01 -2.61
CA ASP A 241 3.10 -19.10 -3.70
C ASP A 241 3.79 -19.58 -4.98
N LYS A 242 2.97 -20.11 -5.91
CA LYS A 242 3.39 -20.46 -7.28
C LYS A 242 2.83 -19.46 -8.31
N TRP A 243 2.15 -18.42 -7.83
CA TRP A 243 1.39 -17.48 -8.64
C TRP A 243 2.20 -16.21 -8.86
N ALA A 244 2.72 -15.63 -7.78
CA ALA A 244 3.55 -14.43 -7.86
C ALA A 244 5.01 -14.71 -8.26
N PHE A 245 5.46 -15.97 -8.23
CA PHE A 245 6.86 -16.36 -8.40
C PHE A 245 7.01 -17.62 -9.26
N THR A 246 8.04 -17.64 -10.12
CA THR A 246 8.41 -18.81 -10.94
C THR A 246 8.90 -19.99 -10.09
N GLU A 247 9.62 -19.70 -9.01
CA GLU A 247 10.04 -20.67 -8.00
C GLU A 247 9.00 -20.71 -6.88
N GLU A 248 8.64 -21.91 -6.40
CA GLU A 248 7.62 -22.03 -5.34
C GLU A 248 8.12 -21.41 -4.03
N MET A 249 7.52 -20.30 -3.62
CA MET A 249 7.90 -19.60 -2.39
C MET A 249 7.04 -20.07 -1.20
N PRO A 250 7.60 -20.42 -0.04
CA PRO A 250 6.81 -20.84 1.12
C PRO A 250 5.89 -19.71 1.61
N CYS A 251 4.60 -19.99 1.77
CA CYS A 251 3.63 -19.05 2.35
C CYS A 251 3.83 -18.72 3.85
N PRO A 252 4.40 -19.61 4.70
CA PRO A 252 4.72 -19.28 6.10
C PRO A 252 5.75 -18.15 6.17
N ALA A 253 5.23 -16.94 6.31
CA ALA A 253 5.92 -15.65 6.40
C ALA A 253 4.97 -14.51 6.04
N GLY A 254 3.81 -14.79 5.43
CA GLY A 254 2.91 -13.75 4.91
C GLY A 254 3.10 -13.45 3.42
N LEU A 255 3.96 -14.20 2.71
CA LEU A 255 4.18 -14.07 1.27
C LEU A 255 2.93 -14.35 0.42
N CYS A 256 1.93 -15.01 1.00
CA CYS A 256 0.66 -15.31 0.35
C CYS A 256 -0.44 -14.32 0.73
N VAL A 257 -0.11 -13.24 1.43
CA VAL A 257 -1.02 -12.13 1.77
C VAL A 257 -0.81 -10.98 0.81
N THR A 258 -1.91 -10.36 0.39
CA THR A 258 -1.90 -9.09 -0.34
C THR A 258 -2.99 -8.17 0.17
N LEU A 259 -2.80 -6.86 0.03
CA LEU A 259 -3.79 -5.85 0.35
C LEU A 259 -4.37 -5.30 -0.97
N ILE A 260 -5.65 -5.54 -1.26
CA ILE A 260 -6.26 -5.17 -2.55
C ILE A 260 -7.42 -4.22 -2.30
N PRO A 261 -7.63 -3.21 -3.17
CA PRO A 261 -8.86 -2.41 -3.17
C PRO A 261 -10.12 -3.30 -3.24
N GLU A 262 -11.11 -3.04 -2.39
CA GLU A 262 -12.37 -3.76 -2.40
C GLU A 262 -13.34 -3.18 -3.45
N PRO A 263 -14.30 -3.96 -3.94
CA PRO A 263 -15.36 -3.47 -4.82
C PRO A 263 -16.53 -2.92 -4.00
N ALA A 264 -16.22 -2.08 -3.02
CA ALA A 264 -17.16 -1.54 -2.04
C ALA A 264 -16.75 -0.11 -1.69
N PRO A 265 -17.71 0.77 -1.33
CA PRO A 265 -17.38 2.11 -0.93
C PRO A 265 -16.71 2.01 0.44
N TYR A 266 -15.88 2.98 0.78
CA TYR A 266 -15.45 3.05 2.16
C TYR A 266 -16.59 3.54 3.06
N HIS A 267 -17.00 2.69 4.00
CA HIS A 267 -18.09 2.94 4.94
C HIS A 267 -17.67 3.88 6.09
N TYR A 268 -17.26 5.12 5.78
CA TYR A 268 -17.11 6.17 6.78
C TYR A 268 -18.02 7.35 6.46
N ASN A 269 -18.39 8.10 7.51
CA ASN A 269 -19.51 9.04 7.63
C ASN A 269 -19.71 10.09 6.51
N TYR A 270 -18.75 10.30 5.61
CA TYR A 270 -18.84 11.24 4.49
C TYR A 270 -19.20 10.62 3.13
N HIS A 271 -19.06 9.29 2.97
CA HIS A 271 -19.34 8.58 1.70
C HIS A 271 -20.30 7.39 1.90
N GLN A 272 -21.24 7.48 2.84
CA GLN A 272 -22.23 6.44 3.12
C GLN A 272 -23.32 6.28 2.03
N ASP A 273 -23.18 6.94 0.88
CA ASP A 273 -24.12 6.85 -0.21
C ASP A 273 -23.96 5.52 -0.97
N SER A 274 -25.04 4.75 -1.09
CA SER A 274 -25.07 3.52 -1.91
C SER A 274 -24.74 3.77 -3.39
N ASN A 275 -24.80 5.03 -3.83
CA ASN A 275 -24.50 5.47 -5.18
C ASN A 275 -23.10 6.11 -5.31
N ALA A 276 -22.29 6.12 -4.24
CA ALA A 276 -20.94 6.67 -4.27
C ALA A 276 -20.13 6.04 -5.40
N ALA A 277 -19.45 6.90 -6.15
CA ALA A 277 -18.64 6.49 -7.28
C ALA A 277 -17.29 5.94 -6.79
N TRP A 278 -16.81 4.84 -7.36
CA TRP A 278 -15.55 4.24 -6.91
C TRP A 278 -14.72 3.55 -8.00
N LEU A 279 -13.45 3.27 -7.67
CA LEU A 279 -12.51 2.48 -8.47
C LEU A 279 -11.98 1.28 -7.66
N PRO A 280 -12.35 0.04 -8.02
CA PRO A 280 -12.00 -1.18 -7.29
C PRO A 280 -10.60 -1.71 -7.66
N MET A 281 -9.72 -0.83 -8.11
CA MET A 281 -8.37 -1.14 -8.56
C MET A 281 -7.41 -0.03 -8.13
N ALA A 282 -6.13 -0.36 -8.04
CA ALA A 282 -5.12 0.65 -7.78
C ALA A 282 -4.91 1.50 -9.04
N LYS A 283 -4.84 2.82 -8.89
CA LYS A 283 -4.68 3.75 -10.01
C LYS A 283 -3.50 4.69 -9.74
N PRO A 284 -2.67 5.01 -10.74
CA PRO A 284 -1.75 6.13 -10.66
C PRO A 284 -2.49 7.46 -10.66
N VAL A 285 -2.05 8.35 -9.79
CA VAL A 285 -2.33 9.78 -9.84
C VAL A 285 -1.03 10.47 -10.20
N CYS A 286 -1.14 11.41 -11.14
CA CYS A 286 -0.03 12.15 -11.68
C CYS A 286 -0.38 13.64 -11.76
N ALA A 287 0.45 14.47 -11.13
CA ALA A 287 0.39 15.91 -11.30
C ALA A 287 0.66 16.34 -12.75
N ASP A 288 0.18 17.52 -13.11
CA ASP A 288 0.32 18.10 -14.46
C ASP A 288 1.76 18.23 -14.93
N SER A 289 2.68 18.49 -14.00
CA SER A 289 4.12 18.58 -14.25
C SER A 289 4.76 17.26 -14.70
N ILE A 290 4.09 16.13 -14.51
CA ILE A 290 4.63 14.80 -14.83
C ILE A 290 4.24 14.43 -16.27
N PRO A 291 5.20 14.05 -17.14
CA PRO A 291 4.89 13.62 -18.50
C PRO A 291 3.96 12.40 -18.54
N THR A 292 2.99 12.42 -19.47
CA THR A 292 2.01 11.33 -19.67
C THR A 292 2.68 9.97 -19.88
N GLU A 293 3.76 9.92 -20.67
CA GLU A 293 4.57 8.71 -20.88
C GLU A 293 5.08 8.12 -19.55
N ARG A 294 5.59 8.97 -18.65
CA ARG A 294 6.11 8.53 -17.35
C ARG A 294 5.00 7.91 -16.50
N CYS A 295 3.81 8.51 -16.52
CA CYS A 295 2.64 8.01 -15.80
C CYS A 295 2.14 6.66 -16.35
N GLN A 296 2.04 6.53 -17.68
CA GLN A 296 1.68 5.28 -18.34
C GLN A 296 2.73 4.18 -18.03
N LYS A 297 4.02 4.52 -18.12
CA LYS A 297 5.12 3.60 -17.79
C LYS A 297 5.01 3.12 -16.33
N THR A 298 4.74 4.02 -15.40
CA THR A 298 4.52 3.65 -14.00
C THR A 298 3.27 2.79 -13.81
N LEU A 299 2.16 3.05 -14.51
CA LEU A 299 0.97 2.20 -14.46
C LEU A 299 1.33 0.75 -14.81
N ALA A 300 2.01 0.55 -15.93
CA ALA A 300 2.43 -0.78 -16.36
C ALA A 300 3.40 -1.44 -15.38
N GLU A 301 4.37 -0.66 -14.87
CA GLU A 301 5.34 -1.13 -13.89
C GLU A 301 4.64 -1.58 -12.59
N VAL A 302 3.60 -0.87 -12.16
CA VAL A 302 2.85 -1.17 -10.95
C VAL A 302 1.95 -2.37 -11.12
N ILE A 303 1.39 -2.59 -12.32
CA ILE A 303 0.68 -3.84 -12.64
C ILE A 303 1.64 -5.02 -12.54
N ILE A 304 2.85 -4.90 -13.11
CA ILE A 304 3.92 -5.93 -13.02
C ILE A 304 4.38 -6.14 -11.57
N ASN A 305 4.59 -5.06 -10.82
CA ASN A 305 5.00 -5.08 -9.42
C ASN A 305 3.87 -5.45 -8.46
N GLY A 306 2.64 -5.44 -8.94
CA GLY A 306 1.44 -5.74 -8.18
C GLY A 306 1.30 -7.23 -7.87
N THR A 307 0.23 -7.56 -7.16
CA THR A 307 -0.07 -8.94 -6.77
C THR A 307 -0.92 -9.62 -7.85
N GLY A 308 -0.29 -9.89 -8.99
CA GLY A 308 -0.84 -10.68 -10.08
C GLY A 308 -0.47 -12.16 -9.98
N ALA A 309 -1.19 -12.96 -10.76
CA ALA A 309 -1.27 -14.41 -10.73
C ALA A 309 -0.16 -15.18 -11.47
N ILE A 310 0.79 -14.48 -12.09
CA ILE A 310 1.59 -15.04 -13.17
C ILE A 310 3.08 -14.75 -12.92
N SER A 311 3.96 -15.70 -13.29
CA SER A 311 5.41 -15.61 -13.22
C SER A 311 5.95 -14.39 -13.97
N LYS A 312 6.60 -13.47 -13.23
CA LYS A 312 6.85 -12.09 -13.67
C LYS A 312 7.95 -11.87 -14.72
N GLU A 313 8.92 -12.77 -14.84
CA GLU A 313 9.98 -12.65 -15.85
C GLU A 313 9.49 -12.88 -17.28
N GLU A 314 8.42 -13.68 -17.44
CA GLU A 314 7.80 -13.95 -18.73
C GLU A 314 6.89 -12.79 -19.16
N MET A 315 6.38 -12.01 -18.21
CA MET A 315 5.44 -10.90 -18.48
C MET A 315 6.12 -9.69 -19.13
N LEU A 316 7.39 -9.43 -18.81
CA LEU A 316 8.20 -8.47 -19.57
C LEU A 316 8.46 -8.92 -21.01
N LYS A 317 8.11 -10.16 -21.38
CA LYS A 317 8.36 -10.74 -22.71
C LYS A 317 7.07 -11.05 -23.48
N ASP A 318 5.92 -11.14 -22.81
CA ASP A 318 4.63 -11.50 -23.41
C ASP A 318 3.56 -10.43 -23.15
N LYS A 319 3.20 -9.70 -24.21
CA LYS A 319 2.15 -8.67 -24.19
C LYS A 319 0.75 -9.20 -23.89
N ASN A 320 0.42 -10.42 -24.34
CA ASN A 320 -0.89 -11.02 -24.06
C ASN A 320 -1.00 -11.40 -22.57
N LEU A 321 0.11 -11.84 -22.00
CA LEU A 321 0.20 -12.11 -20.58
C LEU A 321 0.05 -10.83 -19.76
N PHE A 322 0.72 -9.75 -20.17
CA PHE A 322 0.53 -8.43 -19.56
C PHE A 322 -0.92 -7.94 -19.69
N LYS A 323 -1.56 -8.05 -20.87
CA LYS A 323 -2.99 -7.71 -21.06
C LYS A 323 -3.89 -8.47 -20.08
N THR A 324 -3.60 -9.75 -19.83
CA THR A 324 -4.31 -10.57 -18.83
C THR A 324 -4.13 -10.02 -17.41
N MET A 325 -2.93 -9.54 -17.04
CA MET A 325 -2.71 -8.90 -15.75
C MET A 325 -3.49 -7.60 -15.59
N VAL A 326 -3.59 -6.79 -16.64
CA VAL A 326 -4.39 -5.57 -16.61
C VAL A 326 -5.82 -5.91 -16.20
N TYR A 327 -6.40 -6.93 -16.83
CA TYR A 327 -7.74 -7.42 -16.47
C TYR A 327 -7.82 -7.99 -15.06
N GLN A 328 -6.81 -8.77 -14.63
CA GLN A 328 -6.73 -9.27 -13.27
C GLN A 328 -6.67 -8.14 -12.23
N SER A 329 -5.95 -7.05 -12.52
CA SER A 329 -5.85 -5.89 -11.62
C SER A 329 -7.19 -5.19 -11.41
N ILE A 330 -8.03 -5.15 -12.46
CA ILE A 330 -9.39 -4.60 -12.43
C ILE A 330 -10.35 -5.55 -11.69
N CYS A 331 -10.19 -6.86 -11.90
CA CYS A 331 -11.03 -7.92 -11.34
C CYS A 331 -10.53 -8.48 -9.99
N ALA A 332 -9.53 -7.85 -9.37
CA ALA A 332 -8.72 -8.44 -8.29
C ALA A 332 -9.51 -8.72 -7.00
N SER A 333 -10.61 -8.02 -6.81
CA SER A 333 -11.32 -7.95 -5.53
C SER A 333 -12.46 -8.96 -5.39
N TYR A 334 -12.67 -9.80 -6.41
CA TYR A 334 -13.61 -10.91 -6.37
C TYR A 334 -13.19 -11.98 -5.35
N TYR A 335 -14.13 -12.41 -4.51
CA TYR A 335 -13.84 -13.34 -3.41
C TYR A 335 -13.48 -14.76 -3.85
N LEU A 336 -13.92 -15.18 -5.03
CA LEU A 336 -13.75 -16.54 -5.54
C LEU A 336 -13.08 -16.53 -6.91
N ALA A 337 -12.13 -17.45 -7.14
CA ALA A 337 -11.45 -17.64 -8.43
C ALA A 337 -12.41 -17.64 -9.63
N LYS A 338 -13.51 -18.39 -9.53
CA LYS A 338 -14.51 -18.52 -10.60
C LYS A 338 -15.13 -17.17 -10.97
N GLN A 339 -15.38 -16.30 -9.99
CA GLN A 339 -15.94 -14.98 -10.23
C GLN A 339 -14.91 -14.04 -10.85
N GLN A 340 -13.66 -14.12 -10.39
CA GLN A 340 -12.55 -13.37 -10.97
C GLN A 340 -12.32 -13.76 -12.44
N ILE A 341 -12.30 -15.05 -12.76
CA ILE A 341 -12.16 -15.54 -14.16
C ILE A 341 -13.33 -15.04 -15.01
N ALA A 342 -14.57 -15.19 -14.53
CA ALA A 342 -15.74 -14.68 -15.26
C ALA A 342 -15.67 -13.17 -15.49
N CYS A 343 -15.16 -12.40 -14.53
CA CYS A 343 -14.92 -10.97 -14.67
C CYS A 343 -13.90 -10.67 -15.77
N ILE A 344 -12.77 -11.39 -15.78
CA ILE A 344 -11.71 -11.22 -16.79
C ILE A 344 -12.25 -11.54 -18.19
N ASP A 345 -12.98 -12.65 -18.35
CA ASP A 345 -13.52 -13.07 -19.65
C ASP A 345 -14.53 -12.04 -20.19
N GLN A 346 -15.43 -11.54 -19.32
CA GLN A 346 -16.41 -10.53 -19.69
C GLN A 346 -15.76 -9.18 -20.00
N LEU A 347 -14.76 -8.77 -19.20
CA LEU A 347 -14.00 -7.55 -19.44
C LEU A 347 -13.24 -7.60 -20.76
N ALA A 348 -12.60 -8.73 -21.07
CA ALA A 348 -11.89 -8.95 -22.31
C ALA A 348 -12.84 -8.85 -23.52
N ALA A 349 -13.97 -9.56 -23.46
CA ALA A 349 -14.99 -9.51 -24.51
C ALA A 349 -15.56 -8.10 -24.70
N ALA A 350 -15.83 -7.39 -23.60
CA ALA A 350 -16.34 -6.03 -23.64
C ALA A 350 -15.34 -5.05 -24.26
N TYR A 351 -14.07 -5.15 -23.87
CA TYR A 351 -12.98 -4.34 -24.43
C TYR A 351 -12.80 -4.62 -25.93
N ASP A 352 -12.81 -5.87 -26.36
CA ASP A 352 -12.67 -6.21 -27.78
C ASP A 352 -13.89 -5.74 -28.61
N GLN A 353 -15.09 -5.72 -28.03
CA GLN A 353 -16.32 -5.22 -28.66
C GLN A 353 -16.52 -3.70 -28.52
N GLN A 354 -15.65 -3.02 -27.76
CA GLN A 354 -15.78 -1.60 -27.42
C GLN A 354 -17.14 -1.25 -26.77
N VAL A 355 -17.65 -2.14 -25.91
CA VAL A 355 -18.91 -1.94 -25.16
C VAL A 355 -18.61 -1.63 -23.70
N GLU A 356 -19.34 -0.68 -23.11
CA GLU A 356 -19.15 -0.31 -21.71
C GLU A 356 -19.36 -1.52 -20.79
N TYR A 357 -18.42 -1.71 -19.86
CA TYR A 357 -18.49 -2.80 -18.89
C TYR A 357 -17.86 -2.38 -17.58
N PHE A 358 -18.67 -2.40 -16.53
CA PHE A 358 -18.22 -2.27 -15.16
C PHE A 358 -18.34 -3.64 -14.47
N PRO A 359 -17.25 -4.24 -13.99
CA PRO A 359 -17.27 -5.60 -13.49
C PRO A 359 -18.01 -5.80 -12.18
N TYR A 360 -18.53 -4.75 -11.54
CA TYR A 360 -19.14 -4.84 -10.21
C TYR A 360 -20.59 -4.34 -10.22
N LYS A 361 -21.42 -4.99 -9.40
CA LYS A 361 -22.89 -4.77 -9.41
C LYS A 361 -23.37 -3.66 -8.49
N ILE A 362 -22.48 -3.06 -7.71
CA ILE A 362 -22.83 -2.07 -6.66
C ILE A 362 -22.04 -0.80 -6.95
N GLY A 363 -22.67 0.35 -6.69
CA GLY A 363 -22.08 1.67 -6.84
C GLY A 363 -22.11 2.19 -8.28
N THR A 364 -21.59 3.39 -8.45
CA THR A 364 -21.25 3.94 -9.77
C THR A 364 -19.74 3.87 -9.98
N MET A 365 -19.27 3.82 -11.21
CA MET A 365 -17.83 3.91 -11.47
C MET A 365 -17.38 5.36 -11.29
N LEU A 366 -16.32 5.59 -10.52
CA LEU A 366 -15.68 6.91 -10.48
C LEU A 366 -15.11 7.21 -11.86
N LYS A 367 -15.57 8.31 -12.46
CA LYS A 367 -15.07 8.77 -13.74
C LYS A 367 -13.68 9.31 -13.54
N CYS A 368 -12.71 8.65 -14.14
CA CYS A 368 -11.34 9.10 -14.15
C CYS A 368 -10.74 8.98 -15.53
N SER A 369 -9.86 9.93 -15.86
CA SER A 369 -8.84 9.72 -16.86
C SER A 369 -7.88 8.64 -16.37
N GLY A 370 -7.47 7.73 -17.27
CA GLY A 370 -6.70 6.53 -16.89
C GLY A 370 -5.51 6.79 -15.94
N ILE A 371 -4.77 7.89 -16.13
CA ILE A 371 -3.52 8.17 -15.38
C ILE A 371 -3.42 9.50 -14.62
N ARG A 372 -4.35 10.46 -14.80
CA ARG A 372 -4.26 11.78 -14.14
C ARG A 372 -5.41 11.98 -13.17
N ASP A 373 -6.47 12.57 -13.65
CA ASP A 373 -7.55 13.09 -12.83
C ASP A 373 -8.68 12.09 -12.71
N CYS A 374 -9.31 12.11 -11.54
CA CYS A 374 -10.67 11.64 -11.37
C CYS A 374 -11.56 12.88 -11.29
N ASP A 375 -12.67 12.87 -12.00
CA ASP A 375 -13.64 13.95 -11.87
C ASP A 375 -14.36 13.80 -10.53
N PHE A 376 -13.96 14.66 -9.59
CA PHE A 376 -14.53 14.75 -8.26
C PHE A 376 -15.56 15.87 -8.13
N THR A 377 -16.05 16.46 -9.25
CA THR A 377 -16.92 17.66 -9.23
C THR A 377 -18.22 17.52 -8.42
N ASP A 378 -18.54 16.33 -7.91
CA ASP A 378 -19.70 16.03 -7.05
C ASP A 378 -19.37 15.69 -5.58
N VAL A 379 -18.19 16.00 -5.03
CA VAL A 379 -17.90 15.81 -3.58
C VAL A 379 -18.12 17.10 -2.78
N ASN A 380 -19.17 17.86 -3.10
CA ASN A 380 -19.75 18.81 -2.17
C ASN A 380 -21.09 18.22 -1.69
N SER A 381 -21.33 18.29 -0.38
CA SER A 381 -22.40 17.58 0.36
C SER A 381 -23.86 17.84 -0.07
N ASN A 382 -24.11 18.48 -1.21
CA ASN A 382 -25.42 18.61 -1.83
C ASN A 382 -25.30 18.64 -3.35
N VAL A 383 -26.22 17.91 -4.00
CA VAL A 383 -26.55 17.93 -5.44
C VAL A 383 -25.79 16.93 -6.32
N ARG A 384 -26.44 15.77 -6.50
CA ARG A 384 -26.36 14.95 -7.71
C ARG A 384 -27.07 15.69 -8.84
N THR A 385 -26.37 16.06 -9.92
CA THR A 385 -26.95 16.02 -11.28
C THR A 385 -25.87 16.15 -12.35
N ASN A 386 -25.74 15.06 -13.12
CA ASN A 386 -25.37 14.97 -14.54
C ASN A 386 -24.09 15.68 -15.03
N ALA A 387 -23.13 14.86 -15.47
CA ALA A 387 -22.26 15.19 -16.60
C ALA A 387 -22.28 14.06 -17.64
N SER A 388 -22.86 14.39 -18.80
CA SER A 388 -22.86 13.63 -20.04
C SER A 388 -21.48 13.66 -20.70
N GLY A 389 -20.84 12.50 -20.79
CA GLY A 389 -19.55 12.28 -21.46
C GLY A 389 -19.25 10.79 -21.50
N THR A 390 -18.86 10.28 -22.65
CA THR A 390 -18.78 8.87 -23.07
C THR A 390 -17.46 8.16 -22.71
N GLU A 391 -16.71 8.66 -21.72
CA GLU A 391 -15.38 8.15 -21.41
C GLU A 391 -15.45 6.94 -20.46
N ASN A 392 -15.13 5.75 -20.98
CA ASN A 392 -15.06 4.52 -20.20
C ASN A 392 -13.71 4.46 -19.48
N SER A 393 -13.66 4.91 -18.23
CA SER A 393 -12.45 4.96 -17.39
C SER A 393 -11.69 3.64 -17.30
N ILE A 394 -12.38 2.48 -17.42
CA ILE A 394 -11.72 1.17 -17.45
C ILE A 394 -10.95 0.97 -18.76
N PHE A 395 -11.50 1.39 -19.90
CA PHE A 395 -10.85 1.22 -21.19
C PHE A 395 -9.66 2.16 -21.33
N GLU A 396 -9.76 3.38 -20.82
CA GLU A 396 -8.62 4.28 -20.74
C GLU A 396 -7.51 3.72 -19.87
N TYR A 397 -7.84 3.19 -18.68
CA TYR A 397 -6.87 2.48 -17.84
C TYR A 397 -6.20 1.31 -18.58
N ILE A 398 -6.97 0.50 -19.33
CA ILE A 398 -6.42 -0.61 -20.13
C ILE A 398 -5.48 -0.07 -21.22
N ASN A 399 -5.91 0.94 -21.97
CA ASN A 399 -5.12 1.55 -23.03
C ASN A 399 -3.82 2.14 -22.49
N ASP A 400 -3.89 2.92 -21.42
CA ASP A 400 -2.74 3.54 -20.77
C ASP A 400 -1.75 2.50 -20.23
N ALA A 401 -2.25 1.40 -19.66
CA ALA A 401 -1.40 0.29 -19.22
C ALA A 401 -0.67 -0.36 -20.40
N LEU A 402 -1.36 -0.62 -21.51
CA LEU A 402 -0.78 -1.24 -22.70
C LEU A 402 0.23 -0.32 -23.41
N VAL A 403 -0.03 0.98 -23.44
CA VAL A 403 0.92 1.99 -23.93
C VAL A 403 2.14 2.06 -23.01
N GLY A 404 1.92 2.12 -21.70
CA GLY A 404 2.96 2.08 -20.68
C GLY A 404 3.89 0.88 -20.79
N TYR A 405 3.33 -0.28 -21.10
CA TYR A 405 4.09 -1.51 -21.34
C TYR A 405 5.04 -1.37 -22.53
N ASN A 406 4.60 -0.77 -23.64
CA ASN A 406 5.48 -0.54 -24.79
C ASN A 406 6.66 0.40 -24.42
N TYR A 407 6.41 1.45 -23.62
CA TYR A 407 7.47 2.32 -23.10
C TYR A 407 8.45 1.59 -22.17
N LEU A 408 7.98 0.64 -21.36
CA LEU A 408 8.88 -0.19 -20.53
C LEU A 408 9.82 -1.04 -21.38
N LEU A 409 9.36 -1.55 -22.52
CA LEU A 409 10.16 -2.35 -23.44
C LEU A 409 11.06 -1.53 -24.36
N GLY A 410 10.99 -0.20 -24.31
CA GLY A 410 11.70 0.68 -25.24
C GLY A 410 11.19 0.59 -26.69
N VAL A 411 9.98 0.08 -26.89
CA VAL A 411 9.32 0.02 -28.19
C VAL A 411 8.60 1.35 -28.39
N GLN A 412 9.14 2.22 -29.24
CA GLN A 412 8.43 3.43 -29.67
C GLN A 412 7.31 3.00 -30.63
N ASN A 413 6.08 3.45 -30.34
CA ASN A 413 4.88 3.18 -31.15
C ASN A 413 4.93 3.84 -32.53
#